data_AF-A0A6J4VKY9-F1
#
_entry.id   AF-A0A6J4VKY9-F1
#
_cell.length_a   1.000
_cell.length_b   1.000
_cell.length_c   1.000
_cell.angle_alpha   90.00
_cell.angle_beta   90.00
_cell.angle_gamma   90.00
#
_symmetry.space_group_name_H-M   'P 1'
#
loop_
_entity.id
_entity.type
_entity.pdbx_description
1 polymer ?
#
loop_
_entity_poly.entity_id
_entity_poly.type
_entity_poly.pdbx_seq_one_letter_code
_entity_poly.pdbx_strand_id
1 'polypeptide(L)'
;MIDQAEAMPCFVCRCEEIPGAEVRRAIADGARTVDDVKRRTKAGMGLCQGIFCVPTIAGMLGDEDAQAALPKLMTARPPVRPIPLEVVADSVIEDEG
;
A
#
# COMPACT_ATOMS: atom_id res chain seq x y z
N MET A 1 8.17 -6.63 33.52
CA MET A 1 9.01 -7.24 32.47
C MET A 1 8.04 -7.87 31.50
N ILE A 2 7.66 -7.16 30.43
CA ILE A 2 6.71 -7.68 29.44
C ILE A 2 7.49 -8.66 28.59
N ASP A 3 7.07 -9.91 28.62
CA ASP A 3 7.61 -10.98 27.79
C ASP A 3 7.34 -10.64 26.32
N GLN A 4 8.41 -10.50 25.52
CA GLN A 4 8.31 -10.09 24.11
C GLN A 4 7.70 -11.20 23.22
N ALA A 5 7.45 -12.41 23.76
CA ALA A 5 6.91 -13.52 22.98
C ALA A 5 5.39 -13.40 22.71
N GLU A 6 4.66 -12.56 23.46
CA GLU A 6 3.21 -12.31 23.28
C GLU A 6 2.89 -10.89 22.77
N ALA A 7 3.87 -10.18 22.20
CA ALA A 7 3.63 -8.85 21.65
C ALA A 7 2.71 -8.94 20.41
N MET A 8 1.53 -8.33 20.50
CA MET A 8 0.59 -8.21 19.38
C MET A 8 1.30 -7.66 18.13
N PRO A 9 1.15 -8.29 16.96
CA PRO A 9 1.84 -7.86 15.75
C PRO A 9 1.53 -6.40 15.42
N CYS A 10 2.58 -5.59 15.26
CA CYS A 10 2.45 -4.22 14.79
C CYS A 10 2.23 -4.24 13.26
N PHE A 11 0.99 -3.93 12.85
CA PHE A 11 0.60 -3.90 11.44
C PHE A 11 1.07 -2.63 10.75
N VAL A 12 1.72 -2.81 9.60
CA VAL A 12 2.10 -1.71 8.70
C VAL A 12 1.00 -1.49 7.67
N CYS A 13 0.41 -2.56 7.12
CA CYS A 13 -0.75 -2.46 6.23
C CYS A 13 -1.99 -3.02 6.92
N ARG A 14 -2.94 -2.14 7.27
CA ARG A 14 -4.22 -2.57 7.88
C ARG A 14 -5.12 -3.32 6.89
N CYS A 15 -5.19 -2.89 5.62
CA CYS A 15 -6.14 -3.46 4.67
C CYS A 15 -5.81 -4.90 4.27
N GLU A 16 -4.52 -5.22 4.19
CA GLU A 16 -4.03 -6.55 3.85
C GLU A 16 -3.47 -7.29 5.08
N GLU A 17 -3.64 -6.71 6.28
CA GLU A 17 -3.18 -7.28 7.56
C GLU A 17 -1.69 -7.67 7.58
N ILE A 18 -0.83 -6.84 6.97
CA ILE A 18 0.60 -7.12 6.84
C ILE A 18 1.38 -6.56 8.04
N PRO A 19 2.03 -7.42 8.84
CA PRO A 19 2.85 -7.00 9.97
C PRO A 19 4.18 -6.37 9.50
N GLY A 20 4.72 -5.45 10.30
CA GLY A 20 6.02 -4.82 9.99
C GLY A 20 7.19 -5.79 9.96
N ALA A 21 7.06 -6.97 10.58
CA ALA A 21 8.05 -8.05 10.48
C ALA A 21 8.12 -8.61 9.05
N GLU A 22 6.99 -8.74 8.36
CA GLU A 22 6.95 -9.25 6.99
C GLU A 22 7.55 -8.24 6.01
N VAL A 23 7.26 -6.95 6.18
CA VAL A 23 7.90 -5.88 5.39
C VAL A 23 9.42 -5.90 5.58
N ARG A 24 9.90 -6.01 6.83
CA ARG A 24 11.34 -6.12 7.12
C ARG A 24 11.97 -7.35 6.48
N ARG A 25 11.28 -8.50 6.51
CA ARG A 25 11.73 -9.71 5.82
C ARG A 25 11.82 -9.49 4.31
N ALA A 26 10.83 -8.87 3.68
CA ALA A 26 10.88 -8.57 2.25
C ALA A 26 12.07 -7.66 1.87
N ILE A 27 12.42 -6.70 2.72
CA ILE A 27 13.60 -5.82 2.55
C ILE A 27 14.90 -6.63 2.69
N ALA A 28 14.99 -7.51 3.70
CA ALA A 28 16.12 -8.41 3.88
C ALA A 28 16.30 -9.37 2.69
N ASP A 29 15.18 -9.85 2.13
CA ASP A 29 15.13 -10.71 0.93
C ASP A 29 15.37 -9.93 -0.39
N GLY A 30 15.78 -8.66 -0.32
CA GLY A 30 16.25 -7.89 -1.46
C GLY A 30 15.27 -6.86 -2.04
N ALA A 31 14.15 -6.55 -1.38
CA ALA A 31 13.30 -5.43 -1.80
C ALA A 31 14.05 -4.09 -1.62
N ARG A 32 14.02 -3.23 -2.66
CA ARG A 32 14.68 -1.91 -2.64
C ARG A 32 13.73 -0.76 -2.94
N THR A 33 12.54 -1.06 -3.44
CA THR A 33 11.50 -0.08 -3.76
C THR A 33 10.19 -0.41 -3.05
N VAL A 34 9.27 0.56 -2.98
CA VAL A 34 7.91 0.29 -2.45
C VAL A 34 7.20 -0.73 -3.32
N ASP A 35 7.35 -0.66 -4.65
CA ASP A 35 6.74 -1.61 -5.57
C ASP A 35 7.29 -3.04 -5.39
N ASP A 36 8.57 -3.17 -5.04
CA ASP A 36 9.19 -4.45 -4.68
C ASP A 36 8.55 -5.07 -3.43
N VAL A 37 8.32 -4.26 -2.39
CA VAL A 37 7.64 -4.69 -1.17
C VAL A 37 6.19 -5.04 -1.47
N LYS A 38 5.50 -4.21 -2.24
CA LYS A 38 4.11 -4.41 -2.68
C LYS A 38 3.95 -5.73 -3.42
N ARG A 39 4.83 -6.05 -4.37
CA ARG A 39 4.79 -7.32 -5.13
C ARG A 39 5.00 -8.55 -4.26
N ARG A 40 5.83 -8.44 -3.21
CA ARG A 40 6.17 -9.56 -2.31
C ARG A 40 5.13 -9.79 -1.21
N THR A 41 4.58 -8.71 -0.65
CA THR A 41 3.75 -8.75 0.59
C THR A 41 2.30 -8.33 0.36
N LYS A 42 1.96 -7.80 -0.82
CA LYS A 42 0.67 -7.14 -1.14
C LYS A 42 0.39 -5.85 -0.37
N ALA A 43 1.30 -5.40 0.51
CA ALA A 43 1.13 -4.14 1.22
C ALA A 43 0.93 -2.98 0.24
N GLY A 44 -0.20 -2.28 0.38
CA GLY A 44 -0.62 -1.20 -0.52
C GLY A 44 -1.60 -1.60 -1.63
N MET A 45 -2.02 -2.87 -1.71
CA MET A 45 -3.02 -3.34 -2.68
C MET A 45 -4.47 -3.33 -2.16
N GLY A 46 -4.67 -3.11 -0.85
CA GLY A 46 -6.00 -3.17 -0.24
C GLY A 46 -6.88 -1.95 -0.53
N LEU A 47 -8.04 -1.87 0.12
CA LEU A 47 -9.07 -0.84 -0.15
C LEU A 47 -8.55 0.60 -0.06
N CYS A 48 -7.57 0.87 0.82
CA CYS A 48 -6.97 2.20 0.96
C CYS A 48 -5.97 2.56 -0.15
N GLN A 49 -5.65 1.64 -1.06
CA GLN A 49 -4.71 1.83 -2.17
C GLN A 49 -3.37 2.43 -1.72
N GLY A 50 -2.83 1.94 -0.58
CA GLY A 50 -1.50 2.31 -0.10
C GLY A 50 -1.37 3.68 0.58
N ILE A 51 -2.44 4.49 0.64
CA ILE A 51 -2.42 5.85 1.21
C ILE A 51 -1.76 5.91 2.61
N PHE A 52 -2.01 4.90 3.45
CA PHE A 52 -1.49 4.87 4.81
C PHE A 52 -0.15 4.16 4.96
N CYS A 53 0.03 3.00 4.31
CA CYS A 53 1.19 2.15 4.56
C CYS A 53 2.41 2.51 3.69
N VAL A 54 2.21 3.13 2.53
CA VAL A 54 3.31 3.42 1.59
C VAL A 54 4.35 4.40 2.14
N PRO A 55 3.98 5.53 2.80
CA PRO A 55 4.97 6.41 3.41
C PRO A 55 5.79 5.69 4.49
N THR A 56 5.14 4.83 5.28
CA THR A 56 5.81 4.02 6.31
C THR A 56 6.78 3.03 5.69
N ILE A 57 6.38 2.30 4.65
CA ILE A 57 7.25 1.34 3.95
C ILE A 57 8.43 2.05 3.30
N ALA A 58 8.22 3.21 2.70
CA ALA A 58 9.29 4.01 2.11
C ALA A 58 10.29 4.50 3.17
N GLY A 59 9.80 4.93 4.34
CA GLY A 59 10.66 5.21 5.50
C GLY A 59 11.44 3.99 5.99
N MET A 60 10.84 2.79 5.96
CA MET A 60 11.54 1.54 6.30
C MET A 60 12.62 1.15 5.28
N LEU A 61 12.50 1.59 4.03
CA LEU A 61 13.50 1.40 2.97
C LEU A 61 14.65 2.43 3.05
N GLY A 62 14.54 3.44 3.92
CA GLY A 62 15.53 4.52 4.05
C GLY A 62 15.37 5.62 3.00
N ASP A 63 14.20 5.74 2.37
CA ASP A 63 13.90 6.83 1.45
C ASP A 63 13.52 8.09 2.24
N GLU A 64 14.48 9.00 2.44
CA GLU A 64 14.26 10.25 3.20
C GLU A 64 13.25 11.19 2.51
N ASP A 65 13.05 11.04 1.20
CA ASP A 65 12.07 11.80 0.40
C ASP A 65 10.67 11.12 0.37
N ALA A 66 10.48 10.03 1.11
CA ALA A 66 9.23 9.27 1.18
C ALA A 66 7.99 10.11 1.50
N GLN A 67 8.15 11.18 2.31
CA GLN A 67 7.06 12.09 2.65
C GLN A 67 6.66 13.03 1.50
N ALA A 68 7.59 13.31 0.57
CA ALA A 68 7.46 14.40 -0.39
C ALA A 68 6.67 14.03 -1.65
N ALA A 69 6.50 12.74 -1.98
CA ALA A 69 5.69 12.36 -3.15
C ALA A 69 5.21 10.89 -3.16
N LEU A 70 4.05 10.63 -2.54
CA LEU A 70 3.29 9.38 -2.76
C LEU A 70 3.13 8.96 -4.24
N PRO A 71 2.89 9.88 -5.21
CA PRO A 71 2.80 9.51 -6.63
C PRO A 71 4.11 8.95 -7.23
N LYS A 72 5.26 9.28 -6.62
CA LYS A 72 6.56 8.71 -7.03
C LYS A 72 6.76 7.31 -6.46
N LEU A 73 6.16 7.02 -5.31
CA LEU A 73 6.30 5.74 -4.61
C LEU A 73 5.39 4.65 -5.18
N MET A 74 4.25 5.03 -5.76
CA MET A 74 3.32 4.11 -6.39
C MET A 74 2.55 4.78 -7.53
N THR A 75 2.34 4.05 -8.63
CA THR A 75 1.51 4.52 -9.73
C THR A 75 0.04 4.58 -9.30
N ALA A 76 -0.50 5.78 -9.15
CA ALA A 76 -1.93 5.99 -8.96
C ALA A 76 -2.70 5.60 -10.23
N ARG A 77 -3.73 4.77 -10.09
CA ARG A 77 -4.63 4.39 -11.19
C ARG A 77 -6.05 4.80 -10.85
N PRO A 78 -6.80 5.42 -11.78
CA PRO A 78 -8.23 5.64 -11.60
C PRO A 78 -9.00 4.31 -11.49
N PRO A 79 -10.11 4.27 -10.73
CA PRO A 79 -10.62 5.30 -9.81
C PRO A 79 -9.88 5.28 -8.46
N VAL A 80 -9.71 6.46 -7.85
CA VAL A 80 -8.98 6.62 -6.57
C VAL A 80 -9.63 5.84 -5.42
N ARG A 81 -10.97 5.74 -5.45
CA ARG A 81 -11.75 4.88 -4.56
C ARG A 81 -12.62 3.98 -5.43
N PRO A 82 -12.91 2.74 -5.00
CA PRO A 82 -13.88 1.92 -5.69
C PRO A 82 -15.22 2.66 -5.77
N ILE A 83 -15.73 2.76 -6.99
CA ILE A 83 -17.05 3.29 -7.28
C ILE A 83 -17.93 2.15 -7.81
N PRO A 84 -19.24 2.17 -7.54
CA PRO A 84 -20.17 1.22 -8.13
C PRO A 84 -20.05 1.22 -9.66
N LEU A 85 -20.17 0.03 -10.26
CA LEU A 85 -20.03 -0.10 -11.71
C LEU A 85 -21.13 0.65 -12.47
N GLU A 86 -22.33 0.75 -11.89
CA GLU A 86 -23.44 1.55 -12.43
C GLU A 86 -23.04 3.01 -12.70
N VAL A 87 -22.27 3.64 -11.80
CA VAL A 87 -21.83 5.03 -11.95
C VAL A 87 -20.89 5.18 -13.14
N VAL A 88 -20.03 4.18 -13.37
CA VAL A 88 -19.14 4.17 -14.53
C VAL A 88 -19.93 3.87 -15.81
N ALA A 89 -20.91 2.98 -15.76
CA ALA A 89 -21.75 2.62 -16.89
C ALA A 89 -22.62 3.79 -17.35
N ASP A 90 -23.20 4.59 -16.45
CA ASP A 90 -23.97 5.77 -16.81
C ASP A 90 -23.10 6.84 -17.49
N SER A 91 -21.83 6.97 -17.08
CA SER A 91 -20.90 7.95 -17.66
C SER A 91 -20.43 7.64 -19.09
N VAL A 92 -20.78 6.47 -19.64
CA VAL A 92 -20.49 6.08 -21.03
C VAL A 92 -21.72 6.12 -21.95
N ILE A 93 -22.91 6.51 -21.46
CA ILE A 93 -24.15 6.61 -22.25
C ILE A 93 -24.44 8.07 -22.65
N GLU A 94 -23.46 8.71 -23.27
CA GLU A 94 -23.66 9.90 -24.12
C GLU A 94 -22.96 9.65 -25.47
N ASP A 95 -23.27 8.53 -26.12
CA ASP A 95 -22.91 8.27 -27.52
C ASP A 95 -24.22 8.03 -28.31
N GLU A 96 -24.69 9.14 -28.86
CA GLU A 96 -25.57 9.32 -30.02
C GLU A 96 -26.96 8.65 -30.04
N GLY A 97 -27.95 9.52 -29.82
CA GLY A 97 -29.23 9.54 -30.52
C GLY A 97 -29.63 10.99 -30.81
#